data_AF-A0A1I7YQD4-F1
#
_entry.id   AF-A0A1I7YQD4-F1
#
_cell.length_a   1.000
_cell.length_b   1.000
_cell.length_c   1.000
_cell.angle_alpha   90.00
_cell.angle_beta   90.00
_cell.angle_gamma   90.00
#
_symmetry.space_group_name_H-M   'P 1'
#
loop_
_entity.id
_entity.type
_entity.pdbx_description
1 polymer ?
#
loop_
_entity_poly.entity_id
_entity_poly.type
_entity_poly.pdbx_seq_one_letter_code
_entity_poly.pdbx_strand_id
1 'polypeptide(L)'
;MVCEAMPSGSGHSTEAEALVYNFVKRKKPGLLLEMFGEERCQELEKRNHIYDRNSLLSMLEAVRGHLSVTKADASDGGEQKNHLTEKTKMKEASLTDGDVSKRKTMKITSELAVFNYFHERQQEGALKLLFKEKTRKDYGSKVENMGIRMPPVRRIYAHYRFNELKKENPRCKEIWKCEQCKKDFKSHGGGLDLLEHLGLHENIPSPCIIQGCDATSRRPNSLATHLRKTHQLPIASLNSEQYYALKEVKKQFYKKAEEFRDKYFPPEAFIGFNATKRRDAAQDLEDTQCRECGAIVKNPTSRRTHVAGHLNLRYKCVFEGCEFKLVPIRLADHYNRKHKTKVGDLNEEQLFKHKQIKMNFVEAMRKEMHNYFPKDEVPEESFPKDEVPRIETCEEFKVED
;
A
#
# COMPACT_ATOMS: atom_id res chain seq x y z
N MET A 1 -5.59 -45.58 17.54
CA MET A 1 -6.73 -44.65 17.49
C MET A 1 -6.34 -43.59 16.46
N VAL A 2 -6.62 -43.86 15.19
CA VAL A 2 -6.29 -42.97 14.07
C VAL A 2 -7.35 -41.88 14.05
N CYS A 3 -6.98 -40.61 14.19
CA CYS A 3 -7.94 -39.52 14.06
C CYS A 3 -8.52 -39.56 12.64
N GLU A 4 -9.85 -39.71 12.52
CA GLU A 4 -10.53 -39.58 11.23
C GLU A 4 -10.15 -38.23 10.62
N ALA A 5 -9.54 -38.27 9.43
CA ALA A 5 -9.13 -37.08 8.70
C ALA A 5 -10.40 -36.32 8.32
N MET A 6 -10.76 -35.30 9.10
CA MET A 6 -11.82 -34.38 8.70
C MET A 6 -11.47 -33.82 7.32
N PRO A 7 -12.36 -33.91 6.32
CA PRO A 7 -12.11 -33.34 5.01
C PRO A 7 -11.84 -31.85 5.20
N SER A 8 -10.68 -31.41 4.72
CA SER A 8 -10.17 -30.04 4.84
C SER A 8 -11.01 -29.10 3.95
N GLY A 9 -12.30 -28.94 4.25
CA GLY A 9 -13.21 -27.97 3.61
C GLY A 9 -12.91 -26.53 3.98
N SER A 10 -11.96 -26.32 4.87
CA SER A 10 -11.36 -25.02 5.13
C SER A 10 -10.42 -24.69 3.97
N GLY A 11 -10.81 -23.73 3.11
CA GLY A 11 -10.04 -23.24 1.95
C GLY A 11 -8.66 -22.67 2.32
N HIS A 12 -7.76 -23.55 2.78
CA HIS A 12 -6.37 -23.27 3.01
C HIS A 12 -5.64 -23.44 1.69
N SER A 13 -4.84 -22.43 1.35
CA SER A 13 -3.89 -22.55 0.27
C SER A 13 -2.99 -23.74 0.57
N THR A 14 -3.01 -24.75 -0.30
CA THR A 14 -2.11 -25.92 -0.31
C THR A 14 -0.64 -25.59 0.00
N GLU A 15 -0.24 -24.36 -0.29
CA GLU A 15 1.05 -23.74 -0.05
C GLU A 15 1.34 -23.54 1.45
N ALA A 16 0.38 -23.10 2.25
CA ALA A 16 0.54 -22.95 3.70
C ALA A 16 0.74 -24.31 4.37
N GLU A 17 0.01 -25.33 3.90
CA GLU A 17 0.18 -26.71 4.35
C GLU A 17 1.56 -27.26 3.96
N ALA A 18 2.05 -26.98 2.75
CA ALA A 18 3.39 -27.37 2.32
C ALA A 18 4.49 -26.80 3.22
N LEU A 19 4.32 -25.58 3.74
CA LEU A 19 5.28 -24.98 4.67
C LEU A 19 5.29 -25.66 6.04
N VAL A 20 4.10 -25.99 6.55
CA VAL A 20 3.97 -26.74 7.81
C VAL A 20 4.54 -28.14 7.63
N TYR A 21 4.23 -28.82 6.52
CA TYR A 21 4.79 -30.11 6.15
C TYR A 21 6.31 -30.09 6.11
N ASN A 22 6.91 -29.13 5.39
CA ASN A 22 8.36 -28.98 5.31
C ASN A 22 9.00 -28.70 6.66
N PHE A 23 8.32 -28.01 7.57
CA PHE A 23 8.78 -27.85 8.94
C PHE A 23 8.76 -29.18 9.71
N VAL A 24 7.64 -29.91 9.68
CA VAL A 24 7.48 -31.20 10.37
C VAL A 24 8.47 -32.23 9.83
N LYS A 25 8.61 -32.34 8.51
CA LYS A 25 9.54 -33.24 7.84
C LYS A 25 10.98 -33.10 8.34
N ARG A 26 11.41 -31.88 8.63
CA ARG A 26 12.78 -31.61 9.13
C ARG A 26 12.96 -31.88 10.60
N LYS A 27 11.97 -31.52 11.42
CA LYS A 27 12.07 -31.61 12.87
C LYS A 27 11.74 -33.01 13.37
N LYS A 28 10.76 -33.67 12.75
CA LYS A 28 10.15 -34.93 13.16
C LYS A 28 9.59 -35.71 11.96
N PRO A 29 10.44 -36.20 11.04
CA PRO A 29 10.00 -36.90 9.83
C PRO A 29 9.12 -38.13 10.10
N GLY A 30 9.36 -38.84 11.21
CA GLY A 30 8.57 -40.03 11.58
C GLY A 30 7.09 -39.75 11.90
N LEU A 31 6.71 -38.48 12.07
CA LEU A 31 5.32 -38.08 12.34
C LEU A 31 4.53 -37.71 11.09
N LEU A 32 5.15 -37.68 9.91
CA LEU A 32 4.50 -37.17 8.70
C LEU A 32 3.25 -37.97 8.31
N LEU A 33 3.39 -39.30 8.25
CA LEU A 33 2.27 -40.19 7.89
C LEU A 33 1.13 -40.08 8.90
N GLU A 34 1.44 -39.97 10.20
CA GLU A 34 0.45 -39.82 11.25
C GLU A 34 -0.30 -38.47 11.15
N MET A 35 0.41 -37.40 10.78
CA MET A 35 -0.14 -36.04 10.80
C MET A 35 -0.88 -35.63 9.52
N PHE A 36 -0.42 -36.11 8.37
CA PHE A 36 -0.96 -35.70 7.07
C PHE A 36 -1.63 -36.84 6.31
N GLY A 37 -1.34 -38.11 6.65
CA GLY A 37 -1.75 -39.26 5.85
C GLY A 37 -0.84 -39.47 4.63
N GLU A 38 -0.81 -40.70 4.11
CA GLU A 38 0.10 -41.10 3.04
C GLU A 38 -0.15 -40.34 1.73
N GLU A 39 -1.39 -40.30 1.26
CA GLU A 39 -1.77 -39.63 0.01
C GLU A 39 -1.41 -38.14 0.02
N ARG A 40 -1.71 -37.45 1.14
CA ARG A 40 -1.40 -36.02 1.29
C ARG A 40 0.10 -35.78 1.40
N CYS A 41 0.85 -36.65 2.08
CA CYS A 41 2.30 -36.59 2.09
C CYS A 41 2.86 -36.66 0.67
N GLN A 42 2.38 -37.60 -0.17
CA GLN A 42 2.82 -37.73 -1.56
C GLN A 42 2.51 -36.46 -2.37
N GLU A 43 1.34 -35.86 -2.19
CA GLU A 43 0.99 -34.60 -2.86
C GLU A 43 1.92 -33.45 -2.44
N LEU A 44 2.19 -33.30 -1.14
CA LEU A 44 3.06 -32.26 -0.60
C LEU A 44 4.53 -32.51 -0.97
N GLU A 45 4.96 -33.76 -1.09
CA GLU A 45 6.29 -34.18 -1.56
C GLU A 45 6.55 -33.67 -2.98
N LYS A 46 5.55 -33.78 -3.87
CA LYS A 46 5.64 -33.28 -5.26
C LYS A 46 5.88 -31.77 -5.32
N ARG A 47 5.37 -31.02 -4.34
CA ARG A 47 5.50 -29.55 -4.24
C ARG A 47 6.69 -29.08 -3.39
N ASN A 48 7.39 -30.00 -2.73
CA ASN A 48 8.48 -29.70 -1.79
C ASN A 48 9.63 -28.90 -2.42
N HIS A 49 9.90 -29.11 -3.71
CA HIS A 49 10.95 -28.40 -4.45
C HIS A 49 10.76 -26.88 -4.54
N ILE A 50 9.54 -26.39 -4.29
CA ILE A 50 9.19 -24.96 -4.37
C ILE A 50 9.65 -24.20 -3.12
N TYR A 51 9.85 -24.88 -1.99
CA TYR A 51 10.17 -24.24 -0.71
C TYR A 51 11.47 -24.80 -0.13
N ASP A 52 12.49 -23.94 -0.07
CA ASP A 52 13.76 -24.29 0.53
C ASP A 52 13.66 -24.48 2.06
N ARG A 53 14.76 -24.95 2.65
CA ARG A 53 14.88 -25.15 4.11
C ARG A 53 14.61 -23.87 4.91
N ASN A 54 14.80 -22.68 4.35
CA ASN A 54 14.72 -21.43 5.10
C ASN A 54 13.45 -20.61 4.79
N SER A 55 12.59 -21.09 3.89
CA SER A 55 11.47 -20.34 3.35
C SER A 55 10.52 -19.82 4.44
N LEU A 56 10.15 -20.63 5.43
CA LEU A 56 9.29 -20.19 6.54
C LEU A 56 9.97 -19.15 7.46
N LEU A 57 11.30 -19.20 7.60
CA LEU A 57 12.04 -18.20 8.38
C LEU A 57 12.10 -16.88 7.62
N SER A 58 12.43 -16.92 6.32
CA SER A 58 12.43 -15.75 5.44
C SER A 58 11.05 -15.09 5.35
N MET A 59 9.98 -15.89 5.32
CA MET A 59 8.59 -15.39 5.40
C MET A 59 8.30 -14.63 6.69
N LEU A 60 8.68 -15.21 7.83
CA LEU A 60 8.46 -14.58 9.14
C LEU A 60 9.26 -13.29 9.29
N GLU A 61 10.47 -13.24 8.75
CA GLU A 61 11.28 -12.03 8.70
C GLU A 61 10.61 -10.94 7.86
N ALA A 62 10.03 -11.29 6.71
CA ALA A 62 9.31 -10.33 5.86
C ALA A 62 8.07 -9.74 6.56
N VAL A 63 7.31 -10.54 7.30
CA VAL A 63 6.11 -10.06 8.03
C VAL A 63 6.47 -9.22 9.27
N ARG A 64 7.65 -9.47 9.86
CA ARG A 64 8.09 -8.81 11.09
C ARG A 64 8.10 -7.29 10.98
N GLY A 65 8.48 -6.75 9.82
CA GLY A 65 8.50 -5.30 9.56
C GLY A 65 7.12 -4.65 9.62
N HIS A 66 6.06 -5.41 9.31
CA HIS A 66 4.68 -4.91 9.31
C HIS A 66 4.01 -5.00 10.69
N LEU A 67 4.29 -6.05 11.46
CA LEU A 67 3.72 -6.23 12.81
C LEU A 67 4.30 -5.27 13.85
N SER A 68 5.47 -4.69 13.57
CA SER A 68 6.11 -3.68 14.43
C SER A 68 5.58 -2.25 14.23
N VAL A 69 4.74 -1.99 13.22
CA VAL A 69 4.26 -0.63 12.93
C VAL A 69 3.09 -0.27 13.84
N THR A 70 3.41 0.16 15.06
CA THR A 70 2.50 0.97 15.90
C THR A 70 3.30 1.86 16.85
N LYS A 71 4.42 2.43 16.38
CA LYS A 71 5.15 3.49 17.08
C LYS A 71 6.15 4.18 16.16
N ALA A 72 5.72 5.28 15.55
CA ALA A 72 6.56 6.44 15.22
C ALA A 72 5.69 7.46 14.47
N ASP A 73 5.00 8.34 15.20
CA ASP A 73 4.62 9.70 14.77
C ASP A 73 4.27 10.55 16.01
N ALA A 74 5.03 10.38 17.09
CA ALA A 74 5.16 11.40 18.12
C ALA A 74 6.56 11.99 17.92
N SER A 75 6.63 13.03 17.08
CA SER A 75 7.78 13.90 17.00
C SER A 75 7.95 14.55 18.37
N ASP A 76 9.03 14.20 19.04
CA ASP A 76 9.51 14.83 20.26
C ASP A 76 9.79 16.31 19.95
N GLY A 77 8.88 17.17 20.42
CA GLY A 77 8.97 18.62 20.26
C GLY A 77 10.01 19.17 21.23
N GLY A 78 11.17 19.53 20.70
CA GLY A 78 12.20 20.24 21.45
C GLY A 78 11.65 21.53 22.05
N GLU A 79 11.86 21.69 23.35
CA GLU A 79 11.58 22.90 24.12
C GLU A 79 12.26 24.13 23.50
N GLN A 80 11.47 25.13 23.09
CA GLN A 80 11.93 26.52 23.01
C GLN A 80 11.19 27.35 24.05
N LYS A 81 11.97 27.93 24.96
CA LYS A 81 11.55 28.88 25.99
C LYS A 81 11.33 30.28 25.39
N ASN A 82 10.36 30.97 25.98
CA ASN A 82 10.05 32.42 25.94
C ASN A 82 9.22 32.82 24.70
N HIS A 83 8.13 33.58 24.76
CA HIS A 83 7.74 34.62 25.71
C HIS A 83 6.20 34.76 25.79
N LEU A 84 5.73 35.24 26.94
CA LEU A 84 4.36 35.38 27.42
C LEU A 84 3.52 36.42 26.65
N THR A 85 2.27 36.07 26.29
CA THR A 85 1.11 36.97 26.38
C THR A 85 -0.22 36.21 26.47
N GLU A 86 -1.15 36.84 27.19
CA GLU A 86 -2.32 36.32 27.89
C GLU A 86 -3.61 36.17 27.04
N LYS A 87 -4.52 35.31 27.55
CA LYS A 87 -5.97 35.14 27.25
C LYS A 87 -6.29 34.32 25.98
N THR A 88 -7.05 33.22 26.01
CA THR A 88 -8.39 33.04 26.62
C THR A 88 -8.63 31.54 26.89
N LYS A 89 -9.15 31.19 28.08
CA LYS A 89 -9.49 29.81 28.47
C LYS A 89 -10.78 29.35 27.77
N MET A 90 -10.65 28.51 26.73
CA MET A 90 -11.66 27.48 26.46
C MET A 90 -11.22 26.19 27.15
N LYS A 91 -12.13 25.64 27.95
CA LYS A 91 -11.93 24.43 28.75
C LYS A 91 -12.18 23.23 27.84
N GLU A 92 -11.18 22.87 27.05
CA GLU A 92 -11.16 21.64 26.27
C GLU A 92 -10.80 20.49 27.22
N ALA A 93 -11.69 19.51 27.34
CA ALA A 93 -11.46 18.33 28.17
C ALA A 93 -10.33 17.52 27.55
N SER A 94 -9.13 17.62 28.12
CA SER A 94 -8.00 16.80 27.72
C SER A 94 -8.33 15.33 28.02
N LEU A 95 -8.50 14.54 26.97
CA LEU A 95 -8.35 13.10 27.02
C LEU A 95 -7.00 12.82 27.68
N THR A 96 -7.05 12.26 28.87
CA THR A 96 -5.86 11.78 29.59
C THR A 96 -5.14 10.82 28.67
N ASP A 97 -3.90 11.18 28.34
CA ASP A 97 -2.94 10.36 27.62
C ASP A 97 -2.65 9.13 28.50
N GLY A 98 -3.53 8.15 28.39
CA GLY A 98 -3.46 6.93 29.17
C GLY A 98 -2.17 6.23 28.81
N ASP A 99 -1.36 5.92 29.83
CA ASP A 99 -0.10 5.19 29.76
C ASP A 99 -0.25 3.98 28.80
N VAL A 100 0.10 4.20 27.53
CA VAL A 100 0.12 3.16 26.50
C VAL A 100 1.35 2.33 26.82
N SER A 101 1.16 1.44 27.79
CA SER A 101 2.11 0.45 28.24
C SER A 101 2.89 -0.02 27.02
N LYS A 102 4.20 0.22 27.02
CA LYS A 102 5.13 -0.16 25.95
C LYS A 102 5.08 -1.68 25.80
N ARG A 103 4.06 -2.19 25.11
CA ARG A 103 3.85 -3.61 24.88
C ARG A 103 5.08 -4.11 24.14
N LYS A 104 5.84 -4.99 24.79
CA LYS A 104 6.99 -5.65 24.17
C LYS A 104 6.49 -6.37 22.91
N THR A 105 6.98 -5.97 21.74
CA THR A 105 6.66 -6.64 20.47
C THR A 105 7.18 -8.06 20.55
N MET A 106 6.29 -9.05 20.70
CA MET A 106 6.67 -10.46 20.69
C MET A 106 7.17 -10.86 19.31
N LYS A 107 8.28 -11.60 19.25
CA LYS A 107 8.83 -12.15 18.00
C LYS A 107 8.06 -13.42 17.64
N ILE A 108 7.42 -13.44 16.46
CA ILE A 108 6.84 -14.67 15.91
C ILE A 108 7.99 -15.54 15.38
N THR A 109 8.14 -16.74 15.93
CA THR A 109 9.10 -17.76 15.46
C THR A 109 8.40 -18.76 14.56
N SER A 110 9.17 -19.52 13.76
CA SER A 110 8.62 -20.59 12.91
C SER A 110 7.90 -21.67 13.71
N GLU A 111 8.46 -22.03 14.86
CA GLU A 111 7.86 -23.00 15.77
C GLU A 111 6.53 -22.47 16.35
N LEU A 112 6.44 -21.18 16.67
CA LEU A 112 5.21 -20.57 17.19
C LEU A 112 4.13 -20.39 16.10
N ALA A 113 4.53 -20.10 14.86
CA ALA A 113 3.61 -20.04 13.72
C ALA A 113 3.03 -21.42 13.38
N VAL A 114 3.87 -22.47 13.38
CA VAL A 114 3.43 -23.86 13.20
C VAL A 114 2.57 -24.33 14.37
N PHE A 115 2.92 -23.96 15.60
CA PHE A 115 2.06 -24.21 16.76
C PHE A 115 0.69 -23.57 16.58
N ASN A 116 0.63 -22.28 16.19
CA ASN A 116 -0.63 -21.59 15.96
C ASN A 116 -1.48 -22.27 14.87
N TYR A 117 -0.84 -22.76 13.80
CA TYR A 117 -1.52 -23.52 12.76
C TYR A 117 -2.26 -24.76 13.30
N PHE A 118 -1.60 -25.59 14.12
CA PHE A 118 -2.26 -26.77 14.71
C PHE A 118 -3.25 -26.41 15.81
N HIS A 119 -2.98 -25.33 16.55
CA HIS A 119 -3.83 -24.82 17.61
C HIS A 119 -5.17 -24.28 17.07
N GLU A 120 -5.16 -23.46 16.02
CA GLU A 120 -6.37 -22.96 15.35
C GLU A 120 -7.27 -24.09 14.82
N ARG A 121 -6.68 -25.23 14.48
CA ARG A 121 -7.37 -26.42 13.99
C ARG A 121 -7.82 -27.38 15.09
N GLN A 122 -7.56 -27.04 16.36
CA GLN A 122 -7.84 -27.90 17.52
C GLN A 122 -7.21 -29.30 17.40
N GLN A 123 -6.07 -29.41 16.71
CA GLN A 123 -5.36 -30.68 16.49
C GLN A 123 -4.43 -30.99 17.67
N GLU A 124 -5.02 -31.22 18.84
CA GLU A 124 -4.30 -31.48 20.10
C GLU A 124 -3.33 -32.68 20.02
N GLY A 125 -3.68 -33.70 19.24
CA GLY A 125 -2.80 -34.84 18.96
C GLY A 125 -1.49 -34.39 18.28
N ALA A 126 -1.60 -33.64 17.19
CA ALA A 126 -0.45 -33.08 16.48
C ALA A 126 0.39 -32.17 17.38
N LEU A 127 -0.25 -31.34 18.22
CA LEU A 127 0.45 -30.51 19.19
C LEU A 127 1.25 -31.35 20.19
N LYS A 128 0.64 -32.38 20.80
CA LYS A 128 1.29 -33.30 21.75
C LYS A 128 2.49 -34.00 21.11
N LEU A 129 2.37 -34.42 19.85
CA LEU A 129 3.44 -35.09 19.12
C LEU A 129 4.58 -34.13 18.76
N LEU A 130 4.28 -32.91 18.34
CA LEU A 130 5.27 -31.93 17.88
C LEU A 130 5.99 -31.19 19.01
N PHE A 131 5.30 -30.89 20.11
CA PHE A 131 5.81 -29.98 21.13
C PHE A 131 5.78 -30.59 22.53
N LYS A 132 6.89 -30.44 23.26
CA LYS A 132 6.97 -30.83 24.69
C LYS A 132 5.93 -30.04 25.49
N GLU A 133 5.39 -30.64 26.55
CA GLU A 133 4.32 -30.02 27.35
C GLU A 133 4.65 -28.59 27.83
N LYS A 134 5.87 -28.37 28.33
CA LYS A 134 6.33 -27.03 28.73
C LYS A 134 6.27 -26.02 27.58
N THR A 135 6.71 -26.42 26.38
CA THR A 135 6.65 -25.58 25.18
C THR A 135 5.22 -25.33 24.73
N ARG A 136 4.33 -26.33 24.82
CA ARG A 136 2.90 -26.15 24.51
C ARG A 136 2.23 -25.16 25.44
N LYS A 137 2.48 -25.23 26.75
CA LYS A 137 1.95 -24.27 27.72
C LYS A 137 2.46 -22.85 27.45
N ASP A 138 3.76 -22.70 27.20
CA ASP A 138 4.37 -21.40 26.84
C ASP A 138 3.79 -20.84 25.54
N TYR A 139 3.68 -21.66 24.49
CA TYR A 139 3.17 -21.23 23.20
C TYR A 139 1.66 -20.99 23.22
N GLY A 140 0.89 -21.81 23.93
CA GLY A 140 -0.54 -21.59 24.16
C GLY A 140 -0.78 -20.25 24.84
N SER A 141 -0.07 -19.98 25.94
CA SER A 141 -0.14 -18.67 26.61
C SER A 141 0.27 -17.52 25.68
N LYS A 142 1.28 -17.70 24.83
CA LYS A 142 1.67 -16.68 23.84
C LYS A 142 0.58 -16.44 22.79
N VAL A 143 -0.04 -17.50 22.26
CA VAL A 143 -1.13 -17.40 21.28
C VAL A 143 -2.35 -16.72 21.93
N GLU A 144 -2.74 -17.12 23.14
CA GLU A 144 -3.81 -16.47 23.91
C GLU A 144 -3.52 -14.99 24.16
N ASN A 145 -2.30 -14.66 24.59
CA ASN A 145 -1.87 -13.27 24.84
C ASN A 145 -1.82 -12.42 23.56
N MET A 146 -1.49 -13.02 22.41
CA MET A 146 -1.52 -12.33 21.12
C MET A 146 -2.95 -12.20 20.58
N GLY A 147 -3.83 -13.16 20.87
CA GLY A 147 -5.22 -13.20 20.43
C GLY A 147 -5.34 -12.97 18.92
N ILE A 148 -6.20 -12.02 18.55
CA ILE A 148 -6.46 -11.61 17.15
C ILE A 148 -5.18 -11.12 16.43
N ARG A 149 -4.11 -10.79 17.16
CA ARG A 149 -2.85 -10.28 16.58
C ARG A 149 -1.95 -11.38 16.04
N MET A 150 -2.22 -12.66 16.31
CA MET A 150 -1.44 -13.75 15.73
C MET A 150 -1.95 -14.02 14.30
N PRO A 151 -1.18 -13.67 13.25
CA PRO A 151 -1.63 -13.96 11.89
C PRO A 151 -1.58 -15.47 11.64
N PRO A 152 -2.58 -16.03 10.96
CA PRO A 152 -2.54 -17.44 10.55
C PRO A 152 -1.39 -17.66 9.56
N VAL A 153 -0.88 -18.89 9.46
CA VAL A 153 0.23 -19.22 8.54
C VAL A 153 -0.09 -18.85 7.10
N ARG A 154 -1.36 -18.99 6.69
CA ARG A 154 -1.85 -18.54 5.37
C ARG A 154 -1.56 -17.07 5.14
N ARG A 155 -1.81 -16.21 6.12
CA ARG A 155 -1.59 -14.77 6.03
C ARG A 155 -0.12 -14.42 5.94
N ILE A 156 0.69 -15.10 6.76
CA ILE A 156 2.15 -14.96 6.74
C ILE A 156 2.68 -15.29 5.35
N TYR A 157 2.23 -16.41 4.77
CA TYR A 157 2.60 -16.83 3.43
C TYR A 157 2.12 -15.86 2.34
N ALA A 158 0.85 -15.45 2.38
CA ALA A 158 0.29 -14.52 1.41
C ALA A 158 1.03 -13.18 1.39
N HIS A 159 1.39 -12.66 2.57
CA HIS A 159 2.19 -11.44 2.68
C HIS A 159 3.59 -11.59 2.12
N TYR A 160 4.27 -12.71 2.40
CA TYR A 160 5.57 -13.00 1.80
C TYR A 160 5.49 -13.13 0.28
N ARG A 161 4.53 -13.90 -0.24
CA ARG A 161 4.30 -14.07 -1.68
C ARG A 161 4.08 -12.72 -2.37
N PHE A 162 3.26 -11.86 -1.77
CA PHE A 162 3.06 -10.50 -2.25
C PHE A 162 4.37 -9.72 -2.32
N ASN A 163 5.18 -9.73 -1.26
CA ASN A 163 6.45 -8.99 -1.21
C ASN A 163 7.48 -9.51 -2.22
N GLU A 164 7.62 -10.82 -2.40
CA GLU A 164 8.52 -11.39 -3.40
C GLU A 164 8.07 -11.02 -4.82
N LEU A 165 6.79 -11.23 -5.14
CA LEU A 165 6.25 -10.86 -6.46
C LEU A 165 6.37 -9.34 -6.71
N LYS A 166 6.27 -8.51 -5.66
CA LYS A 166 6.44 -7.05 -5.77
C LYS A 166 7.88 -6.66 -6.12
N LYS A 167 8.88 -7.39 -5.64
CA LYS A 167 10.30 -7.19 -6.02
C LYS A 167 10.53 -7.55 -7.49
N GLU A 168 9.91 -8.62 -7.96
CA GLU A 168 9.99 -9.07 -9.35
C GLU A 168 9.19 -8.18 -10.31
N ASN A 169 8.11 -7.56 -9.82
CA ASN A 169 7.15 -6.79 -10.62
C ASN A 169 6.99 -5.33 -10.16
N PRO A 170 8.07 -4.55 -9.98
CA PRO A 170 8.00 -3.23 -9.34
C PRO A 170 7.23 -2.17 -10.15
N ARG A 171 6.94 -2.44 -11.43
CA ARG A 171 6.23 -1.53 -12.35
C ARG A 171 4.82 -2.00 -12.70
N CYS A 172 4.39 -3.16 -12.20
CA CYS A 172 3.06 -3.68 -12.48
C CYS A 172 2.05 -3.16 -11.46
N LYS A 173 0.79 -3.06 -11.87
CA LYS A 173 -0.30 -2.72 -10.93
C LYS A 173 -0.64 -3.94 -10.10
N GLU A 174 -0.80 -3.74 -8.80
CA GLU A 174 -1.25 -4.76 -7.88
C GLU A 174 -2.76 -5.01 -8.12
N ILE A 175 -3.20 -6.27 -8.17
CA ILE A 175 -4.60 -6.64 -8.29
C ILE A 175 -5.06 -7.23 -6.95
N TRP A 176 -6.11 -6.63 -6.39
CA TRP A 176 -6.68 -6.99 -5.10
C TRP A 176 -8.18 -7.27 -5.24
N LYS A 177 -8.70 -8.31 -4.60
CA LYS A 177 -10.14 -8.61 -4.54
C LYS A 177 -10.72 -8.16 -3.21
N CYS A 178 -11.69 -7.25 -3.21
CA CYS A 178 -12.33 -6.84 -1.96
C CYS A 178 -13.07 -8.03 -1.32
N GLU A 179 -12.78 -8.35 -0.06
CA GLU A 179 -13.41 -9.48 0.63
C GLU A 179 -14.92 -9.30 0.83
N GLN A 180 -15.41 -8.06 0.90
CA GLN A 180 -16.84 -7.79 1.10
C GLN A 180 -17.63 -7.84 -0.21
N CYS A 181 -17.23 -7.06 -1.22
CA CYS A 181 -18.01 -6.92 -2.46
C CYS A 181 -17.49 -7.79 -3.61
N LYS A 182 -16.40 -8.53 -3.40
CA LYS A 182 -15.75 -9.42 -4.38
C LYS A 182 -15.32 -8.75 -5.69
N LYS A 183 -15.27 -7.41 -5.73
CA LYS A 183 -14.77 -6.65 -6.87
C LYS A 183 -13.25 -6.61 -6.87
N ASP A 184 -12.68 -6.66 -8.07
CA ASP A 184 -11.25 -6.56 -8.28
C ASP A 184 -10.83 -5.10 -8.47
N PHE A 185 -9.75 -4.71 -7.80
CA PHE A 185 -9.17 -3.38 -7.83
C PHE A 185 -7.73 -3.45 -8.31
N LYS A 186 -7.39 -2.59 -9.26
CA LYS A 186 -6.02 -2.38 -9.72
C LYS A 186 -5.46 -1.18 -8.98
N SER A 187 -4.45 -1.37 -8.15
CA SER A 187 -3.83 -0.28 -7.40
C SER A 187 -2.35 -0.10 -7.69
N HIS A 188 -1.89 1.13 -7.46
CA HIS A 188 -0.51 1.55 -7.62
C HIS A 188 0.18 1.65 -6.27
N GLY A 189 1.11 0.72 -5.95
CA GLY A 189 2.23 0.84 -5.00
C GLY A 189 1.99 1.25 -3.54
N GLY A 190 0.89 1.93 -3.23
CA GLY A 190 0.50 2.50 -1.95
C GLY A 190 -1.00 2.39 -1.67
N GLY A 191 -1.76 1.66 -2.49
CA GLY A 191 -3.12 1.23 -2.15
C GLY A 191 -4.19 2.33 -2.07
N LEU A 192 -3.94 3.55 -2.57
CA LEU A 192 -4.88 4.66 -2.44
C LEU A 192 -6.26 4.33 -3.02
N ASP A 193 -6.31 3.64 -4.17
CA ASP A 193 -7.57 3.21 -4.78
C ASP A 193 -8.33 2.22 -3.89
N LEU A 194 -7.60 1.38 -3.16
CA LEU A 194 -8.18 0.45 -2.18
C LEU A 194 -8.78 1.25 -1.03
N LEU A 195 -8.05 2.22 -0.47
CA LEU A 195 -8.51 3.06 0.64
C LEU A 195 -9.73 3.92 0.26
N GLU A 196 -9.74 4.48 -0.96
CA GLU A 196 -10.91 5.20 -1.45
C GLU A 196 -12.14 4.29 -1.58
N HIS A 197 -11.93 3.02 -1.97
CA HIS A 197 -13.00 2.03 -2.00
C HIS A 197 -13.56 1.74 -0.60
N LEU A 198 -12.71 1.68 0.45
CA LEU A 198 -13.17 1.44 1.83
C LEU A 198 -14.17 2.49 2.33
N GLY A 199 -14.05 3.74 1.86
CA GLY A 199 -15.02 4.80 2.19
C GLY A 199 -16.46 4.46 1.79
N LEU A 200 -16.67 3.57 0.80
CA LEU A 200 -18.00 3.10 0.40
C LEU A 200 -18.59 2.08 1.40
N HIS A 201 -17.75 1.27 2.03
CA HIS A 201 -18.18 0.24 2.98
C HIS A 201 -18.34 0.80 4.40
N GLU A 202 -17.41 1.62 4.84
CA GLU A 202 -17.32 2.09 6.22
C GLU A 202 -17.93 3.48 6.43
N ASN A 203 -18.54 4.06 5.39
CA ASN A 203 -19.16 5.39 5.40
C ASN A 203 -18.26 6.47 6.01
N ILE A 204 -16.97 6.43 5.69
CA ILE A 204 -15.97 7.35 6.23
C ILE A 204 -16.27 8.77 5.72
N PRO A 205 -16.61 9.72 6.62
CA PRO A 205 -17.02 11.05 6.19
C PRO A 205 -15.83 11.86 5.67
N SER A 206 -16.06 12.59 4.59
CA SER A 206 -15.20 13.65 4.05
C SER A 206 -16.07 14.92 4.00
N PRO A 207 -16.09 15.73 5.06
CA PRO A 207 -16.94 16.92 5.13
C PRO A 207 -16.55 17.96 4.08
N CYS A 208 -17.53 18.76 3.64
CA CYS A 208 -17.26 19.94 2.81
C CYS A 208 -16.45 20.96 3.61
N ILE A 209 -15.53 21.64 2.91
CA ILE A 209 -14.63 22.63 3.49
C ILE A 209 -15.16 24.07 3.35
N ILE A 210 -16.34 24.25 2.73
CA ILE A 210 -16.93 25.57 2.49
C ILE A 210 -17.85 25.89 3.67
N GLN A 211 -17.63 27.04 4.30
CA GLN A 211 -18.43 27.52 5.44
C GLN A 211 -19.92 27.57 5.06
N GLY A 212 -20.77 27.00 5.91
CA GLY A 212 -22.21 26.92 5.70
C GLY A 212 -22.66 25.76 4.80
N CYS A 213 -21.77 24.87 4.37
CA CYS A 213 -22.13 23.66 3.65
C CYS A 213 -21.99 22.41 4.53
N ASP A 214 -23.11 21.83 4.95
CA ASP A 214 -23.14 20.62 5.78
C ASP A 214 -23.01 19.32 4.97
N ALA A 215 -22.72 19.42 3.67
CA ALA A 215 -22.59 18.24 2.82
C ALA A 215 -21.38 17.41 3.23
N THR A 216 -21.55 16.09 3.29
CA THR A 216 -20.48 15.13 3.51
C THR A 216 -20.39 14.16 2.35
N SER A 217 -19.16 13.85 1.93
CA SER A 217 -18.89 12.84 0.90
C SER A 217 -18.30 11.59 1.51
N ARG A 218 -18.53 10.42 0.92
CA ARG A 218 -17.93 9.15 1.36
C ARG A 218 -16.51 8.90 0.83
N ARG A 219 -16.02 9.79 -0.05
CA ARG A 219 -14.71 9.68 -0.71
C ARG A 219 -14.11 11.07 -0.97
N PRO A 220 -12.77 11.22 -0.86
CA PRO A 220 -12.05 12.41 -1.28
C PRO A 220 -12.37 12.91 -2.70
N ASN A 221 -12.50 11.99 -3.67
CA ASN A 221 -12.79 12.35 -5.06
C ASN A 221 -14.25 12.78 -5.26
N SER A 222 -15.17 12.25 -4.46
CA SER A 222 -16.56 12.72 -4.41
C SER A 222 -16.64 14.13 -3.82
N LEU A 223 -15.86 14.42 -2.77
CA LEU A 223 -15.74 15.77 -2.21
C LEU A 223 -15.20 16.77 -3.25
N ALA A 224 -14.15 16.41 -3.97
CA ALA A 224 -13.63 17.23 -5.07
C ALA A 224 -14.67 17.52 -6.15
N THR A 225 -15.49 16.53 -6.50
CA THR A 225 -16.58 16.68 -7.46
C THR A 225 -17.69 17.57 -6.93
N HIS A 226 -18.03 17.45 -5.64
CA HIS A 226 -19.00 18.29 -4.95
C HIS A 226 -18.55 19.76 -4.93
N LEU A 227 -17.30 20.05 -4.55
CA LEU A 227 -16.75 21.42 -4.60
C LEU A 227 -16.88 22.05 -5.99
N ARG A 228 -16.55 21.28 -7.04
CA ARG A 228 -16.69 21.74 -8.42
C ARG A 228 -18.14 21.97 -8.86
N LYS A 229 -19.07 21.09 -8.49
CA LYS A 229 -20.46 21.13 -8.98
C LYS A 229 -21.36 22.06 -8.18
N THR A 230 -21.25 22.02 -6.85
CA THR A 230 -22.13 22.73 -5.93
C THR A 230 -21.61 24.13 -5.62
N HIS A 231 -20.29 24.29 -5.48
CA HIS A 231 -19.68 25.59 -5.16
C HIS A 231 -19.00 26.25 -6.37
N GLN A 232 -19.06 25.64 -7.55
CA GLN A 232 -18.34 26.09 -8.76
C GLN A 232 -16.85 26.32 -8.51
N LEU A 233 -16.28 25.60 -7.54
CA LEU A 233 -14.95 25.86 -7.01
C LEU A 233 -14.05 24.66 -7.32
N PRO A 234 -13.39 24.66 -8.50
CA PRO A 234 -12.44 23.60 -8.81
C PRO A 234 -11.25 23.68 -7.84
N ILE A 235 -10.60 22.53 -7.57
CA ILE A 235 -9.45 22.46 -6.64
C ILE A 235 -8.37 23.50 -6.98
N ALA A 236 -8.20 23.82 -8.26
CA ALA A 236 -7.25 24.83 -8.75
C ALA A 236 -7.51 26.24 -8.20
N SER A 237 -8.78 26.57 -7.96
CA SER A 237 -9.25 27.91 -7.57
C SER A 237 -9.48 28.06 -6.06
N LEU A 238 -9.22 27.02 -5.26
CA LEU A 238 -9.25 27.12 -3.80
C LEU A 238 -8.19 28.11 -3.33
N ASN A 239 -8.51 28.94 -2.34
CA ASN A 239 -7.49 29.72 -1.64
C ASN A 239 -6.58 28.82 -0.76
N SER A 240 -5.60 29.41 -0.08
CA SER A 240 -4.64 28.67 0.74
C SER A 240 -5.35 27.88 1.86
N GLU A 241 -6.28 28.54 2.57
CA GLU A 241 -6.97 28.00 3.75
C GLU A 241 -7.85 26.81 3.36
N GLN A 242 -8.67 27.00 2.32
CA GLN A 242 -9.51 25.96 1.73
C GLN A 242 -8.68 24.78 1.22
N TYR A 243 -7.56 25.04 0.55
CA TYR A 243 -6.71 23.97 0.04
C TYR A 243 -6.10 23.13 1.17
N TYR A 244 -5.66 23.78 2.24
CA TYR A 244 -5.13 23.10 3.43
C TYR A 244 -6.22 22.32 4.16
N ALA A 245 -7.40 22.91 4.35
CA ALA A 245 -8.56 22.20 4.91
C ALA A 245 -8.91 20.95 4.09
N LEU A 246 -8.89 21.03 2.75
CA LEU A 246 -9.11 19.86 1.89
C LEU A 246 -8.03 18.78 2.10
N LYS A 247 -6.77 19.18 2.31
CA LYS A 247 -5.66 18.25 2.56
C LYS A 247 -5.84 17.53 3.89
N GLU A 248 -6.22 18.24 4.93
CA GLU A 248 -6.48 17.65 6.25
C GLU A 248 -7.67 16.68 6.20
N VAL A 249 -8.76 17.03 5.53
CA VAL A 249 -9.89 16.10 5.31
C VAL A 249 -9.43 14.82 4.60
N LYS A 250 -8.59 14.92 3.56
CA LYS A 250 -8.03 13.75 2.87
C LYS A 250 -7.15 12.91 3.78
N LYS A 251 -6.28 13.55 4.56
CA LYS A 251 -5.38 12.88 5.51
C LYS A 251 -6.16 12.12 6.57
N GLN A 252 -7.17 12.75 7.17
CA GLN A 252 -8.07 12.12 8.15
C GLN A 252 -8.83 10.95 7.54
N PHE A 253 -9.37 11.11 6.32
CA PHE A 253 -10.04 10.04 5.59
C PHE A 253 -9.12 8.83 5.42
N TYR A 254 -7.91 9.01 4.87
CA TYR A 254 -6.99 7.90 4.62
C TYR A 254 -6.50 7.24 5.89
N LYS A 255 -6.22 8.04 6.94
CA LYS A 255 -5.86 7.50 8.26
C LYS A 255 -6.95 6.56 8.78
N LYS A 256 -8.21 7.00 8.73
CA LYS A 256 -9.36 6.19 9.14
C LYS A 256 -9.57 4.98 8.22
N ALA A 257 -9.40 5.14 6.91
CA ALA A 257 -9.55 4.04 5.95
C ALA A 257 -8.50 2.93 6.18
N GLU A 258 -7.26 3.29 6.53
CA GLU A 258 -6.18 2.31 6.75
C GLU A 258 -6.53 1.32 7.89
N GLU A 259 -7.30 1.76 8.91
CA GLU A 259 -7.77 0.91 10.01
C GLU A 259 -8.62 -0.27 9.53
N PHE A 260 -9.29 -0.11 8.39
CA PHE A 260 -10.15 -1.13 7.78
C PHE A 260 -9.47 -1.91 6.67
N ARG A 261 -8.25 -1.53 6.26
CA ARG A 261 -7.59 -2.13 5.09
C ARG A 261 -7.51 -3.63 5.20
N ASP A 262 -7.15 -4.13 6.37
CA ASP A 262 -6.96 -5.55 6.60
C ASP A 262 -8.26 -6.37 6.58
N LYS A 263 -9.39 -5.75 6.94
CA LYS A 263 -10.72 -6.38 6.90
C LYS A 263 -11.18 -6.65 5.47
N TYR A 264 -10.88 -5.74 4.54
CA TYR A 264 -11.39 -5.79 3.17
C TYR A 264 -10.34 -6.22 2.15
N PHE A 265 -9.06 -5.96 2.42
CA PHE A 265 -7.92 -6.29 1.57
C PHE A 265 -6.80 -6.91 2.42
N PRO A 266 -7.05 -8.03 3.10
CA PRO A 266 -5.99 -8.78 3.76
C PRO A 266 -4.96 -9.27 2.72
N PRO A 267 -3.74 -9.65 3.12
CA PRO A 267 -2.75 -10.19 2.18
C PRO A 267 -3.27 -11.31 1.27
N GLU A 268 -4.21 -12.13 1.76
CA GLU A 268 -4.89 -13.20 1.03
C GLU A 268 -5.80 -12.72 -0.11
N ALA A 269 -6.27 -11.47 -0.03
CA ALA A 269 -7.06 -10.83 -1.09
C ALA A 269 -6.20 -10.37 -2.27
N PHE A 270 -4.87 -10.43 -2.17
CA PHE A 270 -3.98 -10.16 -3.28
C PHE A 270 -4.08 -11.29 -4.32
N ILE A 271 -4.48 -10.93 -5.54
CA ILE A 271 -4.64 -11.89 -6.64
C ILE A 271 -3.31 -12.06 -7.38
N GLY A 272 -2.64 -10.95 -7.67
CA GLY A 272 -1.44 -10.94 -8.51
C GLY A 272 -1.12 -9.56 -9.07
N PHE A 273 -0.27 -9.54 -10.08
CA PHE A 273 0.09 -8.33 -10.80
C PHE A 273 -0.57 -8.29 -12.17
N ASN A 274 -1.02 -7.12 -12.59
CA ASN A 274 -1.47 -6.94 -13.96
C ASN A 274 -0.29 -7.13 -14.92
N ALA A 275 -0.38 -8.11 -15.82
CA ALA A 275 0.64 -8.42 -16.82
C ALA A 275 0.90 -7.24 -17.77
N THR A 276 -0.07 -6.32 -17.91
CA THR A 276 0.19 -5.02 -18.52
C THR A 276 1.16 -4.25 -17.63
N LYS A 277 2.46 -4.47 -17.87
CA LYS A 277 3.51 -3.56 -17.42
C LYS A 277 3.04 -2.15 -17.75
N ARG A 278 3.39 -1.21 -16.89
CA ARG A 278 3.29 0.22 -17.20
C ARG A 278 4.14 0.53 -18.44
N ARG A 279 3.67 0.17 -19.63
CA ARG A 279 3.93 0.96 -20.82
C ARG A 279 3.16 2.22 -20.52
N ASP A 280 3.86 3.26 -20.09
CA ASP A 280 3.38 4.60 -20.37
C ASP A 280 3.42 4.72 -21.90
N ALA A 281 2.52 4.01 -22.61
CA ALA A 281 2.61 3.80 -24.05
C ALA A 281 2.61 5.14 -24.78
N ALA A 282 1.90 6.12 -24.23
CA ALA A 282 1.92 7.50 -24.69
C ALA A 282 3.30 8.21 -24.56
N GLN A 283 4.19 7.77 -23.66
CA GLN A 283 5.54 8.32 -23.47
C GLN A 283 6.60 7.59 -24.28
N ASP A 284 6.37 6.30 -24.57
CA ASP A 284 7.22 5.51 -25.47
C ASP A 284 7.09 5.97 -26.93
N LEU A 285 6.02 6.71 -27.27
CA LEU A 285 5.76 7.30 -28.59
C LEU A 285 6.32 8.72 -28.77
N GLU A 286 6.85 9.34 -27.71
CA GLU A 286 7.53 10.63 -27.84
C GLU A 286 8.99 10.39 -28.23
N ASP A 287 9.46 11.10 -29.25
CA ASP A 287 10.87 11.09 -29.63
C ASP A 287 11.75 11.38 -28.40
N THR A 288 12.88 10.70 -28.32
CA THR A 288 13.86 10.92 -27.27
C THR A 288 14.83 12.04 -27.63
N GLN A 289 14.90 12.46 -28.89
CA GLN A 289 15.75 13.55 -29.34
C GLN A 289 15.01 14.90 -29.31
N CYS A 290 15.64 15.90 -28.70
CA CYS A 290 15.12 17.26 -28.69
C CYS A 290 15.31 17.90 -30.08
N ARG A 291 14.25 18.42 -30.68
CA ARG A 291 14.30 19.11 -31.99
C ARG A 291 15.11 20.39 -31.98
N GLU A 292 15.13 21.12 -30.85
CA GLU A 292 15.80 22.43 -30.79
C GLU A 292 17.34 22.28 -30.69
N CYS A 293 17.84 21.36 -29.87
CA CYS A 293 19.29 21.21 -29.64
C CYS A 293 19.88 19.84 -30.02
N GLY A 294 19.08 18.90 -30.48
CA GLY A 294 19.53 17.56 -30.85
C GLY A 294 19.89 16.62 -29.69
N ALA A 295 19.72 17.05 -28.43
CA ALA A 295 20.07 16.24 -27.26
C ALA A 295 19.12 15.04 -27.08
N ILE A 296 19.68 13.85 -26.80
CA ILE A 296 18.91 12.63 -26.54
C ILE A 296 18.59 12.51 -25.05
N VAL A 297 17.30 12.63 -24.70
CA VAL A 297 16.78 12.60 -23.33
C VAL A 297 15.73 11.50 -23.21
N LYS A 298 16.18 10.31 -22.78
CA LYS A 298 15.32 9.11 -22.72
C LYS A 298 14.20 9.16 -21.66
N ASN A 299 14.43 9.84 -20.54
CA ASN A 299 13.49 9.85 -19.43
C ASN A 299 12.46 10.99 -19.58
N PRO A 300 11.15 10.72 -19.55
CA PRO A 300 10.10 11.74 -19.70
C PRO A 300 10.17 12.89 -18.68
N THR A 301 10.58 12.60 -17.44
CA THR A 301 10.79 13.62 -16.40
C THR A 301 12.00 14.49 -16.71
N SER A 302 13.06 13.88 -17.24
CA SER A 302 14.24 14.60 -17.73
C SER A 302 13.90 15.43 -18.97
N ARG A 303 13.06 14.94 -19.89
CA ARG A 303 12.56 15.71 -21.05
C ARG A 303 11.87 16.99 -20.61
N ARG A 304 10.94 16.92 -19.65
CA ARG A 304 10.29 18.13 -19.09
C ARG A 304 11.29 19.10 -18.47
N THR A 305 12.27 18.58 -17.74
CA THR A 305 13.33 19.42 -17.14
C THR A 305 14.22 20.05 -18.21
N HIS A 306 14.47 19.33 -19.30
CA HIS A 306 15.23 19.79 -20.45
C HIS A 306 14.49 20.91 -21.21
N VAL A 307 13.21 20.70 -21.56
CA VAL A 307 12.36 21.74 -22.17
C VAL A 307 12.26 22.98 -21.27
N ALA A 308 12.13 22.79 -19.96
CA ALA A 308 12.13 23.91 -19.02
C ALA A 308 13.43 24.75 -19.07
N GLY A 309 14.56 24.13 -19.42
CA GLY A 309 15.82 24.82 -19.66
C GLY A 309 15.77 25.72 -20.88
N HIS A 310 15.25 25.22 -22.00
CA HIS A 310 15.06 25.99 -23.24
C HIS A 310 14.11 27.18 -23.03
N LEU A 311 13.00 26.96 -22.34
CA LEU A 311 12.01 27.99 -22.04
C LEU A 311 12.43 28.92 -20.89
N ASN A 312 13.61 28.71 -20.30
CA ASN A 312 14.09 29.40 -19.09
C ASN A 312 13.05 29.42 -17.94
N LEU A 313 12.24 28.37 -17.81
CA LEU A 313 11.19 28.25 -16.81
C LEU A 313 11.80 27.94 -15.44
N ARG A 314 12.04 29.00 -14.66
CA ARG A 314 12.54 28.89 -13.29
C ARG A 314 11.62 29.63 -12.33
N TYR A 315 11.29 28.98 -11.22
CA TYR A 315 10.40 29.51 -10.20
C TYR A 315 11.19 29.78 -8.92
N LYS A 316 10.86 30.89 -8.24
CA LYS A 316 11.45 31.24 -6.95
C LYS A 316 11.10 30.21 -5.88
N CYS A 317 11.97 30.06 -4.89
CA CYS A 317 11.68 29.33 -3.66
C CYS A 317 10.47 29.96 -2.94
N VAL A 318 9.68 29.14 -2.25
CA VAL A 318 8.48 29.60 -1.52
C VAL A 318 8.81 30.16 -0.13
N PHE A 319 10.04 29.97 0.35
CA PHE A 319 10.52 30.51 1.62
C PHE A 319 10.94 31.97 1.44
N GLU A 320 10.44 32.83 2.33
CA GLU A 320 10.78 34.25 2.35
C GLU A 320 12.30 34.45 2.50
N GLY A 321 12.85 35.42 1.76
CA GLY A 321 14.29 35.70 1.72
C GLY A 321 15.14 34.70 0.92
N CYS A 322 14.56 33.63 0.36
CA CYS A 322 15.29 32.70 -0.50
C CYS A 322 15.16 33.04 -1.98
N GLU A 323 16.17 33.70 -2.55
CA GLU A 323 16.19 34.08 -3.98
C GLU A 323 16.54 32.93 -4.93
N PHE A 324 16.64 31.69 -4.43
CA PHE A 324 16.98 30.55 -5.27
C PHE A 324 15.87 30.24 -6.28
N LYS A 325 16.23 30.06 -7.55
CA LYS A 325 15.28 29.76 -8.65
C LYS A 325 15.58 28.41 -9.26
N LEU A 326 14.56 27.56 -9.37
CA LEU A 326 14.68 26.19 -9.91
C LEU A 326 13.44 25.80 -10.73
N VAL A 327 13.59 24.72 -11.49
CA VAL A 327 12.45 24.00 -12.05
C VAL A 327 11.65 23.32 -10.93
N PRO A 328 10.31 23.19 -11.03
CA PRO A 328 9.48 22.74 -9.92
C PRO A 328 9.80 21.34 -9.39
N ILE A 329 10.27 20.44 -10.26
CA ILE A 329 10.68 19.08 -9.89
C ILE A 329 11.83 19.11 -8.86
N ARG A 330 12.69 20.13 -8.90
CA ARG A 330 13.87 20.27 -8.02
C ARG A 330 13.59 21.09 -6.76
N LEU A 331 12.42 21.73 -6.67
CA LEU A 331 12.09 22.56 -5.50
C LEU A 331 11.95 21.73 -4.22
N ALA A 332 11.37 20.52 -4.29
CA ALA A 332 11.24 19.67 -3.11
C ALA A 332 12.60 19.27 -2.50
N ASP A 333 13.57 18.92 -3.35
CA ASP A 333 14.95 18.63 -2.92
C ASP A 333 15.61 19.87 -2.30
N HIS A 334 15.35 21.05 -2.87
CA HIS A 334 15.86 22.31 -2.35
C HIS A 334 15.27 22.62 -0.96
N TYR A 335 13.96 22.48 -0.77
CA TYR A 335 13.32 22.67 0.54
C TYR A 335 13.94 21.76 1.59
N ASN A 336 14.13 20.48 1.27
CA ASN A 336 14.71 19.51 2.19
C ASN A 336 16.18 19.83 2.51
N ARG A 337 17.00 20.20 1.51
CA ARG A 337 18.44 20.44 1.74
C ARG A 337 18.72 21.77 2.42
N LYS A 338 18.09 22.84 1.96
CA LYS A 338 18.36 24.23 2.39
C LYS A 338 17.52 24.67 3.58
N HIS A 339 16.26 24.26 3.63
CA HIS A 339 15.31 24.66 4.68
C HIS A 339 14.98 23.55 5.68
N LYS A 340 15.47 22.32 5.45
CA LYS A 340 15.18 21.13 6.28
C LYS A 340 13.68 20.83 6.40
N THR A 341 12.90 21.20 5.39
CA THR A 341 11.44 21.07 5.37
C THR A 341 11.01 20.20 4.20
N LYS A 342 10.12 19.23 4.43
CA LYS A 342 9.49 18.46 3.35
C LYS A 342 8.28 19.22 2.83
N VAL A 343 7.82 18.91 1.61
CA VAL A 343 6.63 19.54 1.02
C VAL A 343 5.38 19.36 1.89
N GLY A 344 5.27 18.25 2.61
CA GLY A 344 4.15 17.99 3.53
C GLY A 344 4.18 18.82 4.81
N ASP A 345 5.33 19.40 5.16
CA ASP A 345 5.55 20.18 6.37
C ASP A 345 5.57 21.70 6.07
N LEU A 346 5.28 22.09 4.83
CA LEU A 346 5.15 23.49 4.46
C LEU A 346 3.92 24.10 5.14
N ASN A 347 4.02 25.35 5.56
CA ASN A 347 2.86 26.08 6.05
C ASN A 347 1.84 26.32 4.92
N GLU A 348 0.66 26.79 5.29
CA GLU A 348 -0.47 27.00 4.38
C GLU A 348 -0.12 27.82 3.14
N GLU A 349 0.55 28.97 3.33
CA GLU A 349 0.91 29.89 2.26
C GLU A 349 1.99 29.30 1.34
N GLN A 350 3.03 28.69 1.93
CA GLN A 350 4.12 28.04 1.19
C GLN A 350 3.60 26.86 0.35
N LEU A 351 2.72 26.03 0.92
CA LEU A 351 2.13 24.90 0.24
C LEU A 351 1.26 25.35 -0.94
N PHE A 352 0.49 26.43 -0.75
CA PHE A 352 -0.31 27.03 -1.80
C PHE A 352 0.56 27.56 -2.96
N LYS A 353 1.59 28.35 -2.65
CA LYS A 353 2.56 28.84 -3.65
C LYS A 353 3.25 27.69 -4.40
N HIS A 354 3.68 26.65 -3.69
CA HIS A 354 4.30 25.46 -4.28
C HIS A 354 3.37 24.76 -5.28
N LYS A 355 2.08 24.63 -4.93
CA LYS A 355 1.07 24.05 -5.82
C LYS A 355 0.87 24.92 -7.07
N GLN A 356 0.75 26.24 -6.92
CA GLN A 356 0.58 27.16 -8.04
C GLN A 356 1.76 27.07 -9.02
N ILE A 357 2.99 27.03 -8.50
CA ILE A 357 4.20 26.80 -9.29
C ILE A 357 4.10 25.50 -10.11
N LYS A 358 3.67 24.39 -9.50
CA LYS A 358 3.50 23.10 -10.22
C LYS A 358 2.42 23.16 -11.28
N MET A 359 1.31 23.85 -11.02
CA MET A 359 0.23 24.00 -11.98
C MET A 359 0.68 24.79 -13.22
N ASN A 360 1.28 25.96 -13.01
CA ASN A 360 1.80 26.81 -14.08
C ASN A 360 2.83 26.05 -14.94
N PHE A 361 3.66 25.22 -14.31
CA PHE A 361 4.63 24.40 -15.02
C PHE A 361 4.00 23.29 -15.86
N VAL A 362 3.01 22.57 -15.32
CA VAL A 362 2.31 21.52 -16.09
C VAL A 362 1.59 22.10 -17.29
N GLU A 363 1.00 23.28 -17.14
CA GLU A 363 0.35 24.01 -18.24
C GLU A 363 1.35 24.42 -19.31
N ALA A 364 2.48 25.03 -18.93
CA ALA A 364 3.55 25.38 -19.86
C ALA A 364 4.11 24.15 -20.59
N MET A 365 4.34 23.04 -19.88
CA MET A 365 4.78 21.79 -20.50
C MET A 365 3.73 21.21 -21.45
N ARG A 366 2.44 21.24 -21.11
CA ARG A 366 1.39 20.77 -22.02
C ARG A 366 1.40 21.54 -23.34
N LYS A 367 1.60 22.86 -23.26
CA LYS A 367 1.64 23.73 -24.43
C LYS A 367 2.89 23.54 -25.28
N GLU A 368 4.07 23.43 -24.66
CA GLU A 368 5.32 23.52 -25.42
C GLU A 368 6.00 22.17 -25.69
N MET A 369 5.72 21.11 -24.92
CA MET A 369 6.51 19.85 -24.97
C MET A 369 6.61 19.24 -26.38
N HIS A 370 5.54 19.31 -27.17
CA HIS A 370 5.48 18.71 -28.50
C HIS A 370 6.36 19.44 -29.53
N ASN A 371 6.71 20.71 -29.28
CA ASN A 371 7.64 21.47 -30.13
C ASN A 371 9.07 20.94 -30.00
N TYR A 372 9.41 20.41 -28.83
CA TYR A 372 10.72 19.89 -28.49
C TYR A 372 10.84 18.38 -28.73
N PHE A 373 9.81 17.64 -28.35
CA PHE A 373 9.74 16.19 -28.45
C PHE A 373 8.42 15.82 -29.15
N PRO A 374 8.42 15.75 -30.49
CA PRO A 374 7.24 15.35 -31.24
C PRO A 374 6.79 13.96 -30.81
N LYS A 375 5.49 13.72 -30.91
CA LYS A 375 4.98 12.36 -30.88
C LYS A 375 5.07 11.83 -32.30
N ASP A 376 5.59 10.63 -32.45
CA ASP A 376 5.41 9.91 -33.69
C ASP A 376 3.90 9.73 -33.87
N GLU A 377 3.35 10.32 -34.93
CA GLU A 377 2.02 9.97 -35.38
C GLU A 377 2.13 8.51 -35.80
N VAL A 378 1.79 7.61 -34.87
CA VAL A 378 1.59 6.21 -35.22
C VAL A 378 0.57 6.25 -36.33
N PRO A 379 0.92 5.83 -37.56
CA PRO A 379 -0.06 5.76 -38.63
C PRO A 379 -1.28 5.05 -38.07
N GLU A 380 -2.48 5.57 -38.32
CA GLU A 380 -3.72 4.85 -38.03
C GLU A 380 -3.74 3.60 -38.91
N GLU A 381 -2.90 2.61 -38.61
CA GLU A 381 -3.08 1.25 -39.02
C GLU A 381 -4.40 0.86 -38.39
N SER A 382 -5.42 0.76 -39.24
CA SER A 382 -6.75 0.31 -38.92
C SER A 382 -6.65 -1.10 -38.34
N PHE A 383 -6.39 -1.22 -37.05
CA PHE A 383 -6.61 -2.46 -36.34
C PHE A 383 -8.08 -2.81 -36.56
N PRO A 384 -8.39 -3.93 -37.24
CA PRO A 384 -9.77 -4.31 -37.51
C PRO A 384 -10.51 -4.33 -36.17
N LYS A 385 -11.51 -3.44 -36.05
CA LYS A 385 -12.25 -3.21 -34.79
C LYS A 385 -13.06 -4.43 -34.35
N ASP A 386 -13.08 -5.50 -35.15
CA ASP A 386 -14.03 -6.60 -35.02
C ASP A 386 -13.41 -7.93 -34.53
N GLU A 387 -12.11 -7.98 -34.24
CA GLU A 387 -11.50 -9.17 -33.63
C GLU A 387 -10.83 -8.80 -32.31
N VAL A 388 -11.65 -8.56 -31.27
CA VAL A 388 -11.19 -8.70 -29.90
C VAL A 388 -11.13 -10.22 -29.64
N PRO A 389 -9.95 -10.84 -29.49
CA PRO A 389 -9.89 -12.22 -29.04
C PRO A 389 -10.61 -12.25 -27.70
N ARG A 390 -11.71 -13.00 -27.64
CA ARG A 390 -12.39 -13.31 -26.39
C ARG A 390 -11.30 -13.91 -25.51
N ILE A 391 -10.86 -13.16 -24.50
CA ILE A 391 -9.91 -13.65 -23.51
C ILE A 391 -10.61 -14.87 -22.91
N GLU A 392 -10.15 -16.06 -23.31
CA GLU A 392 -10.54 -17.31 -22.68
C GLU A 392 -10.24 -17.12 -21.20
N THR A 393 -11.31 -16.95 -20.44
CA THR A 393 -11.30 -17.03 -18.99
C THR A 393 -10.56 -18.32 -18.66
N CYS A 394 -9.49 -18.22 -17.86
CA CYS A 394 -8.79 -19.38 -17.32
C CYS A 394 -9.82 -20.44 -16.95
N GLU A 395 -9.78 -21.57 -17.65
CA GLU A 395 -10.70 -22.68 -17.46
C GLU A 395 -10.75 -23.03 -15.97
N GLU A 396 -11.96 -22.94 -15.43
CA GLU A 396 -12.30 -23.58 -14.16
C GLU A 396 -12.00 -25.06 -14.34
N PHE A 397 -11.00 -25.57 -13.60
CA PHE A 397 -10.85 -27.00 -13.37
C PHE A 397 -12.14 -27.50 -12.76
N LYS A 398 -13.00 -28.11 -13.60
CA LYS A 398 -14.09 -28.95 -13.13
C LYS A 398 -13.45 -30.17 -12.47
N VAL A 399 -13.62 -30.24 -11.16
CA VAL A 399 -13.48 -31.49 -10.43
C VAL A 399 -14.75 -32.27 -10.75
N GLU A 400 -14.62 -33.35 -11.52
CA GLU A 400 -15.69 -34.33 -11.69
C GLU A 400 -15.83 -35.13 -10.38
N ASP A 401 -17.08 -35.27 -9.93
CA ASP A 401 -17.47 -36.01 -8.72
C ASP A 401 -17.20 -37.52 -8.80
#